data_AF-A0A7C1E764-F1
#
_entry.id   AF-A0A7C1E764-F1
#
_cell.length_a   1.000
_cell.length_b   1.000
_cell.length_c   1.000
_cell.angle_alpha   90.00
_cell.angle_beta   90.00
_cell.angle_gamma   90.00
#
_symmetry.space_group_name_H-M   'P 1'
#
loop_
_entity.id
_entity.type
_entity.pdbx_description
1 polymer ?
#
loop_
_entity_poly.entity_id
_entity_poly.type
_entity_poly.pdbx_seq_one_letter_code
_entity_poly.pdbx_strand_id
1 'polypeptide(L)' 'MYWTLELASKLEDAPWPATKEELIDFAIRSGAPMEVIENLQEIEDEGDVYE' A
#
# COMPACT_ATOMS: atom_id res chain seq x y z
N MET A 1 4.75 10.99 -7.61
CA MET A 1 4.21 10.13 -6.54
C MET A 1 5.39 9.58 -5.76
N TYR A 2 5.41 9.77 -4.45
CA TYR A 2 6.47 9.22 -3.60
C TYR A 2 6.08 7.81 -3.16
N TRP A 3 6.16 6.85 -4.08
CA TRP A 3 6.35 5.45 -3.68
C TRP A 3 7.79 5.33 -3.20
N THR A 4 8.06 5.79 -1.99
CA THR A 4 9.41 5.66 -1.44
C THR A 4 9.72 4.18 -1.32
N LEU A 5 10.97 3.79 -1.61
CA LEU A 5 11.45 2.41 -1.43
C LEU A 5 11.19 1.90 0.00
N GLU A 6 11.07 2.81 0.97
CA GLU A 6 10.66 2.51 2.34
C GLU A 6 9.20 2.04 2.41
N LEU A 7 8.27 2.66 1.68
CA LEU A 7 6.86 2.25 1.63
C LEU A 7 6.73 0.85 1.00
N ALA A 8 7.46 0.61 -0.10
CA ALA A 8 7.56 -0.71 -0.72
C ALA A 8 8.13 -1.76 0.25
N SER A 9 9.19 -1.43 1.00
CA SER A 9 9.78 -2.35 1.98
C SER A 9 8.84 -2.67 3.14
N LYS A 10 7.86 -1.80 3.46
CA LYS A 10 6.83 -2.07 4.48
C LYS A 10 5.68 -2.93 3.96
N LEU A 11 5.47 -2.95 2.65
CA LEU A 11 4.42 -3.72 1.98
C LEU A 11 4.99 -4.92 1.20
N GLU A 12 6.28 -5.24 1.34
CA GLU A 12 6.90 -6.39 0.65
C GLU A 12 6.29 -7.73 1.11
N ASP A 13 5.84 -7.78 2.37
CA ASP A 13 5.16 -8.92 2.97
C ASP A 13 3.65 -9.00 2.61
N ALA A 14 3.14 -8.04 1.84
CA ALA A 14 1.76 -8.07 1.40
C ALA A 14 1.52 -9.20 0.37
N PRO A 15 0.31 -9.77 0.30
CA PRO A 15 0.00 -10.83 -0.65
C PRO A 15 -0.20 -10.24 -2.06
N TRP A 16 0.89 -10.12 -2.83
CA TRP A 16 0.87 -9.70 -4.23
C TRP A 16 0.34 -10.81 -5.17
N PRO A 17 -0.47 -10.50 -6.20
CA PRO A 17 -1.02 -9.19 -6.54
C PRO A 17 -2.17 -8.78 -5.61
N ALA A 18 -2.12 -7.53 -5.12
CA ALA A 18 -3.10 -6.99 -4.18
C ALA A 18 -3.80 -5.76 -4.75
N THR A 19 -5.06 -5.57 -4.38
CA THR A 19 -5.80 -4.33 -4.63
C THR A 19 -5.35 -3.22 -3.67
N LYS A 20 -5.63 -1.96 -4.01
CA LYS A 20 -5.41 -0.81 -3.11
C LYS A 20 -6.04 -1.04 -1.74
N GLU A 21 -7.27 -1.55 -1.72
CA GLU A 21 -8.00 -1.86 -0.49
C GLU A 21 -7.28 -2.92 0.35
N GLU A 22 -6.77 -3.99 -0.28
CA GLU A 22 -6.00 -5.03 0.42
C GLU A 22 -4.67 -4.53 0.96
N LEU A 23 -3.98 -3.63 0.25
CA LEU A 23 -2.76 -2.98 0.73
C LEU A 23 -3.04 -2.07 1.92
N ILE A 24 -4.16 -1.32 1.89
CA ILE A 24 -4.61 -0.48 3.02
C ILE A 24 -4.95 -1.35 4.23
N ASP A 25 -5.71 -2.43 4.03
CA ASP A 25 -6.05 -3.39 5.08
C ASP A 25 -4.81 -4.05 5.68
N PHE A 26 -3.85 -4.43 4.84
CA PHE A 26 -2.56 -4.96 5.28
C PHE A 26 -1.77 -3.92 6.07
N ALA A 27 -1.69 -2.67 5.60
CA ALA A 27 -1.02 -1.57 6.29
C ALA A 27 -1.63 -1.31 7.67
N ILE A 28 -2.97 -1.31 7.79
CA ILE A 28 -3.67 -1.15 9.07
C ILE A 28 -3.40 -2.33 10.00
N ARG A 29 -3.44 -3.58 9.49
CA ARG A 29 -3.23 -4.79 10.31
C ARG A 29 -1.78 -4.99 10.74
N SER A 30 -0.83 -4.62 9.90
CA SER A 30 0.61 -4.67 10.20
C SER A 30 1.06 -3.54 11.13
N GLY A 31 0.20 -2.55 11.38
CA GLY A 31 0.54 -1.37 12.19
C GLY A 31 1.47 -0.42 11.46
N ALA A 32 1.36 -0.33 10.13
CA ALA A 32 2.11 0.61 9.32
C ALA A 32 1.80 2.06 9.73
N PRO A 33 2.75 2.99 9.58
CA PRO A 33 2.53 4.41 9.86
C PRO A 33 1.34 4.98 9.07
N MET A 34 0.63 5.95 9.68
CA MET A 34 -0.51 6.63 9.02
C MET A 34 -0.13 7.21 7.66
N GLU A 35 1.09 7.72 7.52
CA GLU A 35 1.62 8.24 6.25
C GLU A 35 1.59 7.20 5.11
N VAL A 36 1.79 5.91 5.42
CA VAL A 36 1.68 4.82 4.42
C VAL A 36 0.24 4.65 3.96
N ILE A 37 -0.70 4.69 4.91
CA ILE A 37 -2.14 4.55 4.65
C ILE A 37 -2.64 5.75 3.85
N GLU A 38 -2.25 6.97 4.23
CA GLU A 38 -2.60 8.21 3.53
C GLU A 38 -2.04 8.21 2.10
N ASN A 39 -0.78 7.82 1.91
CA ASN A 39 -0.20 7.68 0.58
C ASN A 39 -0.98 6.66 -0.27
N LEU A 40 -1.29 5.47 0.27
CA LEU A 40 -2.09 4.47 -0.44
C LEU A 40 -3.46 5.02 -0.82
N GLN A 41 -4.12 5.75 0.08
CA GLN A 41 -5.41 6.40 -0.18
C GLN A 41 -5.33 7.50 -1.23
N GLU A 42 -4.23 8.25 -1.32
CA GLU A 42 -4.00 9.28 -2.33
C GLU A 42 -3.64 8.73 -3.72
N ILE A 43 -3.23 7.46 -3.85
CA ILE A 43 -3.00 6.88 -5.18
C ILE A 43 -4.33 6.81 -5.93
N GLU A 44 -4.43 7.50 -7.06
CA GLU A 44 -5.58 7.34 -7.95
C GLU A 44 -5.61 5.90 -8.44
N ASP A 45 -6.66 5.18 -8.05
CA ASP A 45 -6.82 3.76 -8.36
C ASP A 45 -7.23 3.65 -9.83
N GLU A 46 -6.27 3.36 -10.72
CA GLU A 46 -6.54 3.13 -12.15
C GLU A 46 -7.28 1.79 -12.39
N GLY A 47 -7.56 1.02 -11.34
CA GLY A 47 -8.27 -0.26 -11.39
C GLY A 47 -7.36 -1.45 -11.72
N ASP A 48 -6.06 -1.21 -11.84
CA ASP A 48 -5.05 -2.24 -12.02
C ASP A 48 -4.55 -2.74 -10.67
N VAL A 49 -4.55 -4.06 -10.50
CA VAL A 49 -3.94 -4.74 -9.34
C VAL A 49 -2.44 -4.43 -9.31
N TYR A 50 -1.93 -4.11 -8.12
CA TYR A 50 -0.50 -3.88 -7.97
C TYR A 50 0.23 -5.24 -8.03
N GLU A 51 1.25 -5.35 -8.88
CA GLU A 51 2.12 -6.53 -9.09
C GLU A 51 3.56 -6.27 -8.66
#